data_AF-A0A383VNX3-F1
#
_entry.id   AF-A0A383VNX3-F1
#
_cell.length_a   1.000
_cell.length_b   1.000
_cell.length_c   1.000
_cell.angle_alpha   90.00
_cell.angle_beta   90.00
_cell.angle_gamma   90.00
#
_symmetry.space_group_name_H-M   'P 1'
#
loop_
_entity.id
_entity.type
_entity.pdbx_description
1 polymer ?
#
loop_
_entity_poly.entity_id
_entity_poly.type
_entity_poly.pdbx_seq_one_letter_code
_entity_poly.pdbx_strand_id
1 'polypeptide(L)'
;QGQLGCQVKLSNQAVRDVKLLAAFPRRWNGSCIWPPSVSHVAITDASDEGCGALIHAGSSVLQQQGRWAPGMRRKHIMVRELAAVHFALRAARPVLQQQVVECVIDNSAA
;
A
#
# COMPACT_ATOMS: atom_id res chain seq x y z
N GLN A 1 -8.33 14.48 54.20
CA GLN A 1 -7.91 15.12 52.93
C GLN A 1 -6.65 14.41 52.47
N GLY A 2 -6.73 13.54 51.46
CA GLY A 2 -5.65 12.65 51.05
C GLY A 2 -4.68 13.33 50.10
N GLN A 3 -3.39 13.34 50.46
CA GLN A 3 -2.31 13.93 49.68
C GLN A 3 -1.90 12.95 48.56
N LEU A 4 -2.35 13.21 47.34
CA LEU A 4 -1.90 12.50 46.13
C LEU A 4 -0.51 13.02 45.76
N GLY A 5 0.53 12.35 46.26
CA GLY A 5 1.90 12.78 46.01
C GLY A 5 2.93 11.72 46.32
N CYS A 6 2.75 10.48 45.87
CA CYS A 6 3.87 9.54 45.87
C CYS A 6 4.77 9.85 44.65
N GLN A 7 6.00 10.29 44.91
CA GLN A 7 7.01 10.39 43.85
C GLN A 7 7.48 8.97 43.49
N VAL A 8 7.08 8.50 42.31
CA VAL A 8 7.52 7.21 41.79
C VAL A 8 8.76 7.41 40.93
N LYS A 9 9.85 6.71 41.25
CA LYS A 9 11.05 6.70 40.39
C LYS A 9 10.74 5.93 39.11
N LEU A 10 10.80 6.61 37.98
CA LEU A 10 10.72 5.99 36.66
C LEU A 10 12.09 5.39 36.29
N SER A 11 12.07 4.22 35.65
CA SER A 11 13.27 3.66 35.03
C SER A 11 13.69 4.50 33.83
N ASN A 12 14.96 4.40 33.43
CA ASN A 12 15.44 5.06 32.21
C ASN A 12 14.68 4.62 30.97
N GLN A 13 14.20 3.37 30.93
CA GLN A 13 13.36 2.86 29.84
C GLN A 13 11.99 3.53 29.83
N ALA A 14 11.32 3.60 31.00
CA ALA A 14 10.01 4.26 31.12
C ALA A 14 10.08 5.75 30.74
N VAL A 15 11.18 6.45 31.09
CA VAL A 15 11.39 7.84 30.67
C VAL A 15 11.58 7.96 29.15
N ARG A 16 12.28 7.01 28.51
CA ARG A 16 12.45 6.98 27.06
C ARG A 16 11.12 6.72 26.34
N ASP A 17 10.34 5.77 26.83
CA ASP A 17 9.05 5.41 26.25
C ASP A 17 8.04 6.55 26.36
N VAL A 18 7.98 7.24 27.51
CA VAL A 18 7.12 8.43 27.67
C VAL A 18 7.56 9.56 26.74
N LYS A 19 8.87 9.80 26.56
CA LYS A 19 9.37 10.81 25.62
C LYS A 19 9.04 10.46 24.17
N LEU A 20 9.16 9.18 23.80
CA LEU A 20 8.73 8.66 22.51
C LEU A 20 7.23 8.95 22.31
N LEU A 21 6.38 8.47 23.22
CA LEU A 21 4.92 8.63 23.15
C LEU A 21 4.45 10.09 23.19
N ALA A 22 5.16 10.97 23.90
CA ALA A 22 4.85 12.40 23.94
C ALA A 22 5.31 13.17 22.70
N ALA A 23 6.36 12.69 22.01
CA ALA A 23 6.80 13.25 20.73
C ALA A 23 5.97 12.75 19.54
N PHE A 24 5.35 11.58 19.66
CA PHE A 24 4.53 10.91 18.64
C PHE A 24 3.25 11.68 18.17
N PRO A 25 2.53 12.49 18.97
CA PRO A 25 1.24 13.05 18.54
C PRO A 25 1.34 14.25 17.59
N ARG A 26 2.50 14.94 17.53
CA ARG A 26 2.65 16.15 16.68
C ARG A 26 2.97 15.85 15.22
N ARG A 27 3.44 14.63 14.92
CA ARG A 27 3.85 14.23 13.56
C ARG A 27 2.94 13.17 12.93
N TRP A 28 2.10 12.50 13.72
CA TRP A 28 1.29 11.38 13.24
C TRP A 28 -0.21 11.71 13.26
N ASN A 29 -0.78 12.01 12.09
CA ASN A 29 -2.21 12.26 11.87
C ASN A 29 -3.01 10.95 11.80
N GLY A 30 -2.89 10.07 12.80
CA GLY A 30 -3.67 8.83 12.89
C GLY A 30 -3.31 7.72 11.89
N SER A 31 -2.10 7.70 11.33
CA SER A 31 -1.67 6.54 10.52
C SER A 31 -1.13 5.41 11.41
N CYS A 32 -1.23 4.17 10.94
CA CYS A 32 -0.93 2.98 11.73
C CYS A 32 0.55 2.88 12.12
N ILE A 33 0.83 2.48 13.37
CA ILE A 33 2.18 2.25 13.92
C ILE A 33 2.96 1.19 13.12
N TRP A 34 2.22 0.22 12.58
CA TRP A 34 2.73 -0.83 11.72
C TRP A 34 2.17 -0.63 10.32
N PRO A 35 2.97 -0.84 9.25
CA PRO A 35 2.39 -0.92 7.91
C PRO A 35 1.31 -2.00 7.95
N PRO A 36 0.09 -1.71 7.50
CA PRO A 36 -0.99 -2.68 7.48
C PRO A 36 -0.52 -3.91 6.71
N SER A 37 -0.83 -5.10 7.23
CA SER A 37 -0.48 -6.36 6.59
C SER A 37 -0.99 -6.34 5.14
N VAL A 38 -0.07 -6.49 4.18
CA VAL A 38 -0.40 -6.54 2.75
C VAL A 38 -1.50 -7.57 2.58
N SER A 39 -2.67 -7.08 2.22
CA SER A 39 -3.88 -7.90 2.19
C SER A 39 -3.96 -8.61 0.85
N HIS A 40 -3.49 -7.94 -0.21
CA HIS A 40 -3.61 -8.38 -1.60
C HIS A 40 -2.37 -8.00 -2.41
N VAL A 41 -2.01 -8.82 -3.40
CA VAL A 41 -0.89 -8.56 -4.33
C VAL A 41 -1.44 -8.47 -5.74
N ALA A 42 -1.09 -7.41 -6.46
CA ALA A 42 -1.40 -7.25 -7.88
C ALA A 42 -0.12 -7.36 -8.70
N ILE A 43 -0.07 -8.36 -9.59
CA ILE A 43 1.01 -8.57 -10.55
C ILE A 43 0.47 -8.11 -11.91
N THR A 44 1.17 -7.20 -12.57
CA THR A 44 0.72 -6.67 -13.87
C THR A 44 1.80 -6.76 -14.91
N ASP A 45 1.40 -6.99 -16.15
CA ASP A 45 2.28 -7.01 -17.31
C ASP A 45 1.64 -6.28 -18.50
N ALA A 46 2.47 -5.70 -19.35
CA ALA A 46 2.06 -4.92 -20.51
C ALA A 46 2.85 -5.32 -21.75
N SER A 47 2.13 -5.54 -22.86
CA SER A 47 2.69 -5.77 -24.19
C SER A 47 2.40 -4.59 -25.13
N ASP A 48 2.83 -4.71 -26.39
CA ASP A 48 2.49 -3.76 -27.44
C ASP A 48 0.99 -3.77 -27.79
N GLU A 49 0.31 -4.90 -27.59
CA GLU A 49 -1.11 -5.11 -27.93
C GLU A 49 -2.06 -4.83 -26.76
N GLY A 50 -1.65 -5.10 -25.53
CA GLY A 50 -2.53 -5.07 -24.36
C GLY A 50 -1.84 -5.21 -23.01
N CYS A 51 -2.62 -5.54 -22.00
CA CYS A 51 -2.16 -5.83 -20.65
C CYS A 51 -2.86 -7.03 -20.04
N GLY A 52 -2.19 -7.60 -19.04
CA GLY A 52 -2.74 -8.61 -18.14
C GLY A 52 -2.46 -8.25 -16.69
N ALA A 53 -3.28 -8.79 -15.79
CA ALA A 53 -3.05 -8.71 -14.36
C ALA A 53 -3.57 -9.94 -13.62
N LEU A 54 -2.83 -10.32 -12.58
CA LEU A 54 -3.21 -11.29 -11.57
C LEU A 54 -3.34 -10.58 -10.23
N ILE A 55 -4.51 -10.66 -9.60
CA ILE A 55 -4.74 -10.12 -8.25
C ILE A 55 -4.93 -11.30 -7.29
N HIS A 56 -3.99 -11.46 -6.36
CA HIS A 56 -4.06 -12.41 -5.27
C HIS A 56 -4.85 -11.78 -4.12
N ALA A 57 -6.03 -12.34 -3.84
CA ALA A 57 -6.89 -11.92 -2.74
C ALA A 57 -7.15 -13.06 -1.76
N GLY A 58 -6.26 -13.20 -0.77
CA GLY A 58 -6.26 -14.36 0.13
C GLY A 58 -5.95 -15.65 -0.63
N SER A 59 -6.88 -16.62 -0.60
CA SER A 59 -6.76 -17.89 -1.34
C SER A 59 -7.26 -17.79 -2.80
N SER A 60 -7.83 -16.67 -3.21
CA SER A 60 -8.38 -16.47 -4.55
C SER A 60 -7.43 -15.72 -5.47
N VAL A 61 -7.44 -16.05 -6.76
CA VAL A 61 -6.71 -15.32 -7.80
C VAL A 61 -7.70 -14.82 -8.84
N LEU A 62 -7.74 -13.50 -9.03
CA LEU A 62 -8.53 -12.85 -10.08
C LEU A 62 -7.62 -12.56 -11.27
N GLN A 63 -8.06 -12.96 -12.47
CA GLN A 63 -7.34 -12.71 -13.70
C GLN A 63 -8.08 -11.67 -14.53
N GLN A 64 -7.34 -10.68 -15.03
CA GLN A 64 -7.86 -9.55 -15.79
C GLN A 64 -6.99 -9.36 -17.03
N GLN A 65 -7.60 -9.06 -18.17
CA GLN A 65 -6.86 -8.73 -19.40
C GLN A 65 -7.59 -7.66 -20.21
N GLY A 66 -6.81 -6.85 -20.92
CA GLY A 66 -7.32 -5.74 -21.73
C GLY A 66 -6.50 -5.53 -22.99
N ARG A 67 -7.14 -4.98 -24.02
CA ARG A 67 -6.45 -4.54 -25.25
C ARG A 67 -6.27 -3.04 -25.25
N TRP A 68 -5.14 -2.58 -25.77
CA TRP A 68 -4.86 -1.17 -25.90
C TRP A 68 -5.66 -0.52 -27.02
N ALA A 69 -6.19 0.67 -26.72
CA ALA A 69 -6.66 1.58 -27.75
C ALA A 69 -5.47 2.01 -28.66
N PRO A 70 -5.72 2.36 -29.94
CA PRO A 70 -4.64 2.68 -30.89
C PRO A 70 -3.69 3.79 -30.43
N GLY A 71 -4.18 4.78 -29.67
CA GLY A 71 -3.35 5.84 -29.09
C GLY A 71 -2.38 5.35 -28.02
N MET A 72 -2.75 4.29 -27.30
CA MET A 72 -1.96 3.75 -26.19
C MET A 72 -0.87 2.78 -26.64
N ARG A 73 -1.08 2.05 -27.74
CA ARG A 73 -0.06 1.16 -28.34
C ARG A 73 1.20 1.91 -28.76
N ARG A 74 1.07 3.18 -29.14
CA ARG A 74 2.17 4.05 -29.54
C ARG A 74 2.92 4.69 -28.37
N LYS A 75 2.46 4.47 -27.14
CA LYS A 75 3.13 5.00 -25.93
C LYS A 75 4.32 4.13 -25.58
N HIS A 76 5.30 4.74 -24.94
CA HIS A 76 6.48 4.05 -24.41
C HIS A 76 6.06 2.95 -23.44
N ILE A 77 6.82 1.85 -23.38
CA ILE A 77 6.50 0.66 -22.57
C ILE A 77 6.20 1.00 -21.11
N MET A 78 7.02 1.86 -20.49
CA MET A 78 6.82 2.33 -19.11
C MET A 78 5.43 2.95 -18.86
N VAL A 79 4.90 3.68 -19.85
CA VAL A 79 3.56 4.28 -19.74
C VAL A 79 2.48 3.21 -19.85
N ARG A 80 2.71 2.17 -20.67
CA ARG A 80 1.79 1.03 -20.82
C ARG A 80 1.80 0.13 -19.58
N GLU A 81 2.95 -0.09 -18.95
CA GLU A 81 3.06 -0.77 -17.66
C GLU A 81 2.28 -0.03 -16.56
N LEU A 82 2.49 1.29 -16.43
CA LEU A 82 1.71 2.08 -15.48
C LEU A 82 0.20 2.05 -15.78
N ALA A 83 -0.17 2.05 -17.06
CA ALA A 83 -1.56 1.90 -17.47
C ALA A 83 -2.12 0.50 -17.13
N ALA A 84 -1.31 -0.55 -17.20
CA ALA A 84 -1.67 -1.91 -16.79
C ALA A 84 -1.95 -1.99 -15.29
N VAL A 85 -1.14 -1.32 -14.45
CA VAL A 85 -1.41 -1.16 -13.01
C VAL A 85 -2.76 -0.48 -12.78
N HIS A 86 -2.97 0.66 -13.43
CA HIS A 86 -4.22 1.40 -13.29
C HIS A 86 -5.44 0.59 -13.77
N PHE A 87 -5.30 -0.18 -14.86
CA PHE A 87 -6.31 -1.11 -15.34
C PHE A 87 -6.64 -2.17 -14.28
N ALA A 88 -5.63 -2.85 -13.75
CA ALA A 88 -5.78 -3.90 -12.75
C ALA A 88 -6.50 -3.41 -11.49
N LEU A 89 -6.04 -2.27 -10.94
CA LEU A 89 -6.62 -1.67 -9.74
C LEU A 89 -8.07 -1.22 -9.96
N ARG A 90 -8.38 -0.66 -11.13
CA ARG A 90 -9.77 -0.26 -11.45
C ARG A 90 -10.68 -1.45 -11.59
N ALA A 91 -10.23 -2.50 -12.26
CA ALA A 91 -11.07 -3.65 -12.55
C ALA A 91 -11.28 -4.55 -11.31
N ALA A 92 -10.30 -4.59 -10.41
CA ALA A 92 -10.41 -5.26 -9.11
C ALA A 92 -10.91 -4.35 -7.98
N ARG A 93 -11.31 -3.10 -8.28
CA ARG A 93 -11.76 -2.11 -7.29
C ARG A 93 -12.77 -2.66 -6.27
N PRO A 94 -13.80 -3.44 -6.64
CA PRO A 94 -14.76 -3.97 -5.67
C PRO A 94 -14.12 -4.83 -4.57
N VAL A 95 -13.00 -5.49 -4.88
CA VAL A 95 -12.29 -6.41 -3.96
C VAL A 95 -11.17 -5.69 -3.22
N LEU A 96 -10.56 -4.69 -3.85
CA LEU A 96 -9.41 -3.97 -3.30
C LEU A 96 -9.78 -2.72 -2.49
N GLN A 97 -11.06 -2.32 -2.48
CA GLN A 97 -11.48 -1.09 -1.82
C GLN A 97 -11.19 -1.13 -0.31
N GLN A 98 -10.51 -0.08 0.19
CA GLN A 98 -10.05 0.04 1.58
C GLN A 98 -9.01 -1.00 2.03
N GLN A 99 -8.44 -1.76 1.09
CA GLN A 99 -7.37 -2.72 1.36
C GLN A 99 -5.99 -2.11 1.04
N VAL A 100 -4.95 -2.67 1.65
CA VAL A 100 -3.57 -2.33 1.28
C VAL A 100 -3.08 -3.35 0.27
N VAL A 101 -2.73 -2.84 -0.91
CA VAL A 101 -2.38 -3.63 -2.08
C VAL A 101 -0.92 -3.39 -2.43
N GLU A 102 -0.14 -4.45 -2.48
CA GLU A 102 1.21 -4.40 -3.02
C GLU A 102 1.14 -4.62 -4.54
N CYS A 103 1.71 -3.68 -5.30
CA CYS A 103 1.80 -3.79 -6.75
C CYS A 103 3.20 -4.28 -7.11
N VAL A 104 3.28 -5.48 -7.68
CA VAL A 104 4.51 -6.04 -8.23
C VAL A 104 4.52 -5.74 -9.72
N ILE A 105 5.45 -4.88 -10.13
CA ILE A 105 5.58 -4.37 -11.49
C ILE A 105 7.02 -4.51 -11.93
N ASP A 106 7.24 -4.88 -13.21
CA ASP A 106 8.57 -4.90 -13.82
C ASP A 106 8.96 -3.52 -14.39
N ASN A 107 8.52 -2.46 -13.70
CA ASN A 107 8.73 -1.08 -14.12
C ASN A 107 9.88 -0.49 -13.30
N SER A 108 11.02 -0.27 -13.95
CA SER A 108 12.26 0.18 -13.32
C SER A 108 12.48 1.71 -13.42
N ALA A 109 11.42 2.52 -13.55
CA ALA A 109 11.55 3.97 -13.53
C ALA A 109 11.97 4.44 -12.13
N ALA A 110 13.27 4.65 -11.96
CA ALA A 110 13.86 5.41 -10.85
C ALA A 110 13.54 6.91 -10.97
#